data_AF-A0A964GNP0-F1
#
_entry.id   AF-A0A964GNP0-F1
#
_cell.length_a   1.000
_cell.length_b   1.000
_cell.length_c   1.000
_cell.angle_alpha   90.00
_cell.angle_beta   90.00
_cell.angle_gamma   90.00
#
_symmetry.space_group_name_H-M   'P 1'
#
loop_
_entity.id
_entity.type
_entity.pdbx_description
1 polymer ?
#
loop_
_entity_poly.entity_id
_entity_poly.type
_entity_poly.pdbx_seq_one_letter_code
_entity_poly.pdbx_strand_id
1 'polypeptide(L)'
;MKGAYFLLPLVVGVFTNSYASEANQRDVAELKVAMEDRLKDSESARFKRVVILDDGTTCGQVNSKNSFGAYSGFEPFMAMKLSTGKFYVLDVGEASRSVCKDRGVYIP
;
A
#
# COMPACT_ATOMS: atom_id res chain seq x y z
N MET A 1 21.10 13.88 -57.64
CA MET A 1 21.52 14.22 -56.27
C MET A 1 21.06 13.09 -55.35
N LYS A 2 21.99 12.41 -54.67
CA LYS A 2 21.74 11.22 -53.84
C LYS A 2 21.29 11.67 -52.44
N GLY A 3 20.05 11.40 -52.06
CA GLY A 3 19.54 11.66 -50.70
C GLY A 3 19.82 10.47 -49.79
N ALA A 4 20.69 10.66 -48.80
CA ALA A 4 21.00 9.66 -47.79
C ALA A 4 19.91 9.68 -46.70
N TYR A 5 19.20 8.57 -46.51
CA TYR A 5 18.29 8.36 -45.38
C TYR A 5 19.09 7.82 -44.19
N PHE A 6 19.29 8.65 -43.18
CA PHE A 6 19.84 8.22 -41.89
C PHE A 6 18.71 7.62 -41.05
N LEU A 7 18.72 6.29 -40.89
CA LEU A 7 17.87 5.59 -39.92
C LEU A 7 18.41 5.86 -38.51
N LEU A 8 17.71 6.69 -37.75
CA LEU A 8 17.92 6.81 -36.30
C LEU A 8 17.30 5.58 -35.62
N PRO A 9 18.04 4.83 -34.79
CA PRO A 9 17.46 3.73 -34.03
C PRO A 9 16.51 4.33 -32.98
N LEU A 10 15.24 3.96 -33.04
CA LEU A 10 14.27 4.23 -31.99
C LEU A 10 14.67 3.41 -30.76
N VAL A 11 15.47 3.99 -29.87
CA VAL A 11 15.76 3.41 -28.56
C VAL A 11 14.48 3.48 -27.74
N VAL A 12 13.67 2.42 -27.79
CA VAL A 12 12.54 2.24 -26.88
C VAL A 12 13.14 1.91 -25.52
N GLY A 13 13.37 2.94 -24.71
CA GLY A 13 13.76 2.77 -23.32
C GLY A 13 12.67 2.00 -22.59
N VAL A 14 12.96 0.76 -22.19
CA VAL A 14 12.10 0.00 -21.28
C VAL A 14 12.29 0.61 -19.89
N PHE A 15 11.44 1.58 -19.54
CA PHE A 15 11.36 2.08 -18.16
C PHE A 15 10.74 0.97 -17.31
N THR A 16 11.57 0.17 -16.64
CA THR A 16 11.11 -0.69 -15.55
C THR A 16 10.74 0.21 -14.38
N ASN A 17 9.50 0.68 -14.34
CA ASN A 17 9.01 1.32 -13.14
C ASN A 17 8.88 0.22 -12.08
N SER A 18 9.60 0.36 -10.97
CA SER A 18 9.35 -0.38 -9.74
C SER A 18 7.99 0.05 -9.20
N TYR A 19 6.92 -0.53 -9.75
CA TYR A 19 5.56 -0.20 -9.35
C TYR A 19 5.21 -1.01 -8.12
N ALA A 20 5.03 -0.31 -7.01
CA ALA A 20 4.33 -0.83 -5.86
C ALA A 20 3.00 -1.48 -6.29
N SER A 21 2.68 -2.62 -5.69
CA SER A 21 1.45 -3.36 -6.02
C SER A 21 0.28 -2.89 -5.15
N GLU A 22 -0.92 -2.82 -5.74
CA GLU A 22 -2.14 -2.68 -4.94
C GLU A 22 -2.47 -4.01 -4.24
N ALA A 23 -2.98 -3.93 -3.02
CA ALA A 23 -3.38 -5.13 -2.27
C ALA A 23 -4.56 -5.87 -2.92
N ASN A 24 -4.44 -7.19 -3.01
CA ASN A 24 -5.52 -8.05 -3.47
C ASN A 24 -6.42 -8.52 -2.31
N GLN A 25 -7.46 -9.33 -2.61
CA GLN A 25 -8.39 -9.82 -1.59
C GLN A 25 -7.74 -10.67 -0.49
N ARG A 26 -6.71 -11.46 -0.82
CA ARG A 26 -5.93 -12.22 0.18
C ARG A 26 -5.15 -11.28 1.10
N ASP A 27 -4.50 -10.27 0.51
CA ASP A 27 -3.75 -9.27 1.29
C ASP A 27 -4.67 -8.53 2.26
N VAL A 28 -5.88 -8.17 1.81
CA VAL A 28 -6.90 -7.54 2.66
C VAL A 28 -7.35 -8.48 3.79
N ALA A 29 -7.55 -9.77 3.52
CA ALA A 29 -7.91 -10.75 4.55
C ALA A 29 -6.81 -10.90 5.61
N GLU A 30 -5.55 -11.03 5.18
CA GLU A 30 -4.41 -11.13 6.10
C GLU A 30 -4.17 -9.84 6.88
N LEU A 31 -4.42 -8.67 6.27
CA LEU A 31 -4.38 -7.38 6.97
C LEU A 31 -5.46 -7.28 8.05
N LYS A 32 -6.66 -7.86 7.87
CA LYS A 32 -7.67 -7.92 8.93
C LYS A 32 -7.16 -8.70 10.14
N VAL A 33 -6.61 -9.89 9.89
CA VAL A 33 -6.03 -10.74 10.95
C VAL A 33 -4.89 -10.00 11.67
N ALA A 34 -3.99 -9.36 10.93
CA ALA A 34 -2.87 -8.62 11.50
C ALA A 34 -3.28 -7.37 12.30
N MET A 35 -4.52 -6.91 12.16
CA MET A 35 -5.07 -5.72 12.84
C MET A 35 -5.83 -6.06 14.14
N GLU A 36 -5.93 -7.34 14.53
CA GLU A 36 -6.64 -7.77 15.74
C GLU A 36 -6.17 -7.02 17.01
N ASP A 37 -4.86 -6.81 17.14
CA ASP A 37 -4.29 -6.08 18.30
C ASP A 37 -4.33 -4.55 18.15
N ARG A 38 -4.75 -4.03 16.99
CA ARG A 38 -4.72 -2.60 16.65
C ARG A 38 -6.10 -1.97 16.61
N LEU A 39 -7.13 -2.73 16.24
CA LEU A 39 -8.49 -2.24 16.02
C LEU A 39 -9.47 -2.84 17.03
N LYS A 40 -10.56 -2.12 17.31
CA LYS A 40 -11.63 -2.64 18.19
C LYS A 40 -12.47 -3.75 17.52
N ASP A 41 -12.59 -3.70 16.19
CA ASP A 41 -13.31 -4.67 15.38
C ASP A 41 -12.58 -4.82 14.03
N SER A 42 -11.52 -5.63 14.02
CA SER A 42 -10.68 -5.88 12.83
C SER A 42 -11.46 -6.54 11.69
N GLU A 43 -12.44 -7.39 11.99
CA GLU A 43 -13.26 -8.05 10.96
C GLU A 43 -14.13 -7.06 10.17
N SER A 44 -14.60 -5.99 10.82
CA SER A 44 -15.30 -4.90 10.15
C SER A 44 -14.41 -3.99 9.32
N ALA A 45 -13.08 -4.14 9.41
CA ALA A 45 -12.13 -3.21 8.82
C ALA A 45 -12.32 -3.09 7.31
N ARG A 46 -12.34 -1.84 6.85
CA ARG A 46 -12.36 -1.46 5.44
C ARG A 46 -11.03 -0.82 5.12
N PHE A 47 -10.40 -1.29 4.05
CA PHE A 47 -9.12 -0.78 3.59
C PHE A 47 -9.30 0.00 2.29
N LYS A 48 -8.46 1.02 2.10
CA LYS A 48 -8.35 1.73 0.81
C LYS A 48 -6.93 2.22 0.60
N ARG A 49 -6.56 2.42 -0.67
CA ARG A 49 -5.23 2.90 -1.08
C ARG A 49 -4.09 2.09 -0.46
N VAL A 50 -4.27 0.77 -0.42
CA VAL A 50 -3.25 -0.12 0.13
C VAL A 50 -2.22 -0.39 -0.95
N VAL A 51 -1.00 0.08 -0.68
CA VAL A 51 0.16 0.01 -1.55
C VAL A 51 1.21 -0.84 -0.86
N ILE A 52 1.70 -1.88 -1.53
CA ILE A 52 2.74 -2.78 -1.05
C ILE A 52 3.98 -2.53 -1.91
N LEU A 53 5.03 -1.97 -1.31
CA LEU A 53 6.32 -1.74 -1.94
C LEU A 53 7.10 -3.05 -2.11
N ASP A 54 8.12 -3.04 -2.97
CA ASP A 54 8.95 -4.22 -3.30
C ASP A 54 9.63 -4.84 -2.06
N ASP A 55 9.94 -4.02 -1.05
CA ASP A 55 10.53 -4.47 0.22
C ASP A 55 9.50 -4.97 1.26
N GLY A 56 8.23 -5.07 0.87
CA GLY A 56 7.13 -5.52 1.71
C GLY A 56 6.49 -4.41 2.54
N THR A 57 7.05 -3.20 2.55
CA THR A 57 6.42 -2.06 3.24
C THR A 57 5.03 -1.81 2.67
N THR A 58 4.04 -1.85 3.55
CA THR A 58 2.64 -1.73 3.19
C THR A 58 2.06 -0.49 3.85
N CYS A 59 1.52 0.39 3.01
CA CYS A 59 0.96 1.67 3.40
C CYS A 59 -0.48 1.75 2.94
N GLY A 60 -1.38 2.29 3.74
CA GLY A 60 -2.76 2.50 3.31
C GLY A 60 -3.62 3.17 4.36
N GLN A 61 -4.94 3.06 4.18
CA GLN A 61 -5.89 3.53 5.19
C GLN A 61 -6.82 2.42 5.62
N VAL A 62 -7.18 2.44 6.90
CA VAL A 62 -8.09 1.50 7.55
C VAL A 62 -9.19 2.26 8.27
N ASN A 63 -10.40 1.71 8.26
CA ASN A 63 -11.52 2.19 9.06
C ASN A 63 -12.27 0.97 9.62
N SER A 64 -12.37 0.86 10.93
CA SER A 64 -13.11 -0.19 11.63
C SER A 64 -14.22 0.41 12.50
N LYS A 65 -15.16 -0.44 12.90
CA LYS A 65 -16.14 -0.07 13.93
C LYS A 65 -15.43 0.14 15.27
N ASN A 66 -15.88 1.15 16.00
CA ASN A 66 -15.49 1.40 17.38
C ASN A 66 -16.36 0.56 18.35
N SER A 67 -16.16 0.72 19.66
CA SER A 67 -16.92 0.01 20.69
C SER A 67 -18.43 0.30 20.71
N PHE A 68 -18.88 1.34 20.01
CA PHE A 68 -20.30 1.66 19.83
C PHE A 68 -20.88 1.08 18.51
N GLY A 69 -20.08 0.34 17.74
CA GLY A 69 -20.49 -0.27 16.47
C GLY A 69 -20.46 0.66 15.25
N ALA A 70 -19.96 1.89 15.41
CA ALA A 70 -19.91 2.91 14.36
C ALA A 70 -18.51 3.05 13.74
N TYR A 71 -18.43 3.34 12.44
CA TYR A 71 -17.19 3.71 11.78
C TYR A 71 -16.82 5.17 12.12
N SER A 72 -15.56 5.41 12.49
CA SER A 72 -15.11 6.73 12.98
C SER A 72 -14.33 7.53 11.93
N GLY A 73 -13.93 6.90 10.83
CA GLY A 73 -13.16 7.55 9.77
C GLY A 73 -11.99 6.69 9.33
N PHE A 74 -11.39 7.05 8.19
CA PHE A 74 -10.21 6.35 7.71
C PHE A 74 -8.94 6.93 8.32
N GLU A 75 -8.17 6.08 8.98
CA GLU A 75 -6.86 6.41 9.54
C GLU A 75 -5.75 5.79 8.67
N PRO A 76 -4.63 6.50 8.47
CA PRO A 76 -3.45 5.90 7.83
C PRO A 76 -2.89 4.74 8.67
N PHE A 77 -2.30 3.75 8.02
CA PHE A 77 -1.56 2.68 8.69
C PHE A 77 -0.29 2.33 7.93
N MET A 78 0.66 1.75 8.66
CA MET A 78 1.86 1.14 8.11
C MET A 78 1.99 -0.30 8.62
N ALA A 79 2.30 -1.21 7.70
CA ALA A 79 2.55 -2.62 7.97
C ALA A 79 3.78 -3.12 7.18
N MET A 80 4.25 -4.30 7.52
CA MET A 80 5.27 -5.04 6.77
C MET A 80 4.66 -6.35 6.29
N LYS A 81 4.69 -6.60 4.98
CA LYS A 81 4.35 -7.89 4.39
C LYS A 81 5.56 -8.82 4.49
N LEU A 82 5.38 -9.92 5.19
CA LEU A 82 6.39 -10.94 5.36
C LEU A 82 6.43 -11.86 4.13
N SER A 83 7.55 -12.57 3.93
CA SER A 83 7.68 -13.58 2.86
C SER A 83 6.66 -14.72 2.96
N THR A 84 6.06 -14.92 4.13
CA THR A 84 4.97 -15.87 4.37
C THR A 84 3.62 -15.40 3.82
N GLY A 85 3.51 -14.16 3.37
CA GLY A 85 2.27 -13.51 2.97
C GLY A 85 1.49 -12.86 4.12
N LYS A 86 1.90 -13.09 5.37
CA LYS A 86 1.32 -12.45 6.56
C LYS A 86 1.78 -11.00 6.69
N PHE A 87 1.04 -10.22 7.46
CA PHE A 87 1.38 -8.84 7.76
C PHE A 87 1.72 -8.65 9.24
N TYR A 88 2.65 -7.73 9.50
CA TYR A 88 2.89 -7.19 10.82
C TYR A 88 2.56 -5.71 10.82
N VAL A 89 1.59 -5.27 11.63
CA VAL A 89 1.17 -3.86 11.68
C VAL A 89 2.08 -3.09 12.63
N LEU A 90 2.79 -2.09 12.09
CA LEU A 90 3.67 -1.23 12.86
C LEU A 90 2.89 -0.16 13.60
N ASP A 91 1.99 0.53 12.90
CA ASP A 91 1.24 1.66 13.43
C ASP A 91 -0.09 1.90 12.68
N VAL A 92 -1.05 2.51 13.37
CA VAL A 92 -2.30 3.06 12.82
C VAL A 92 -2.43 4.47 13.39
N GLY A 93 -2.38 5.49 12.53
CA GLY A 93 -2.45 6.89 12.93
C GLY A 93 -1.49 7.80 12.16
N GLU A 94 -1.54 9.09 12.46
CA GLU A 94 -0.85 10.16 11.72
C GLU A 94 0.65 9.92 11.49
N ALA A 95 1.35 9.24 12.42
CA ALA A 95 2.75 8.89 12.26
C ALA A 95 2.99 8.02 11.02
N SER A 96 2.11 7.03 10.78
CA SER A 96 2.11 6.22 9.56
C SER A 96 2.00 7.04 8.29
N ARG A 97 1.22 8.14 8.28
CA ARG A 97 1.11 9.01 7.09
C ARG A 97 2.47 9.64 6.74
N SER A 98 3.18 10.17 7.74
CA SER A 98 4.49 10.79 7.52
C SER A 98 5.49 9.77 6.98
N VAL A 99 5.56 8.60 7.60
CA VAL A 99 6.51 7.56 7.17
C VAL A 99 6.18 7.05 5.77
N CYS A 100 4.90 6.80 5.47
CA CYS A 100 4.48 6.37 4.13
C CYS A 100 4.81 7.43 3.06
N LYS A 101 4.67 8.72 3.39
CA LYS A 101 5.05 9.81 2.49
C LYS A 101 6.56 9.81 2.20
N ASP A 102 7.40 9.61 3.20
CA ASP A 102 8.86 9.52 3.03
C ASP A 102 9.27 8.30 2.18
N ARG A 103 8.40 7.30 2.10
CA ARG A 103 8.53 6.11 1.24
C ARG A 103 7.91 6.29 -0.14
N GLY A 104 7.47 7.50 -0.49
CA GLY A 104 6.87 7.82 -1.78
C GLY A 104 5.40 7.44 -1.92
N VAL A 105 4.73 7.03 -0.84
CA VAL A 105 3.30 6.68 -0.84
C VAL A 105 2.48 7.80 -0.22
N TYR A 106 1.72 8.52 -1.04
CA TYR A 106 0.89 9.62 -0.56
C TYR A 106 -0.49 9.13 -0.08
N ILE A 107 -0.75 9.30 1.21
CA ILE A 107 -2.03 8.99 1.84
C ILE A 107 -2.69 10.31 2.28
N PRO A 108 -3.89 10.65 1.76
CA PRO A 108 -4.68 11.79 2.23
C PRO A 108 -5.08 11.63 3.69
#